data_AF-A0A2N3PR36-F1
#
_entry.id   AF-A0A2N3PR36-F1
#
_cell.length_a   1.000
_cell.length_b   1.000
_cell.length_c   1.000
_cell.angle_alpha   90.00
_cell.angle_beta   90.00
_cell.angle_gamma   90.00
#
_symmetry.space_group_name_H-M   'P 1'
#
loop_
_entity.id
_entity.type
_entity.pdbx_description
1 polymer ?
#
loop_
_entity_poly.entity_id
_entity_poly.type
_entity_poly.pdbx_seq_one_letter_code
_entity_poly.pdbx_strand_id
1 'polypeptide(L)'
;MDYDQGTPFGRGEIGIDLADIDRLSGFFGQCQESFPEDIDDKIEKNFEVKSFDESVTSFFMTQCFVPGTRNFLSALSQLSIAIWAGEVQFHHEFFVEVMTRRLYNYANLLSDKINVISIGDNCISRTLPTRWGYKRPAILGEKTMPFDLSTHTLETIVEQISSHFSDYMNPENLEYVQEADFCVDVKNDIQWSHDRGRHLAENNFQGLRDLYAKRIDLFYRVIGNGKPIIFILHHIRRVNGAFGAWNGETADLLGQLLKGLKPVCGNRFIILVLGGNETPPSEDFFNFDKGSIQYVHLPYPFPDDQNWWMPRYYMTKPGLEFERTFMAGLQQCVDQLLGGSRSAVGFSDVAAGFCP
;
A
#
# COMPACT_ATOMS: atom_id res chain seq x y z
N MET A 1 29.71 48.50 0.33
CA MET A 1 29.91 47.44 -0.68
C MET A 1 28.53 46.96 -1.05
N ASP A 2 28.00 47.51 -2.13
CA ASP A 2 26.79 47.02 -2.81
C ASP A 2 27.12 45.79 -3.65
N TYR A 3 26.21 44.81 -3.67
CA TYR A 3 25.78 43.98 -4.81
C TYR A 3 24.55 43.18 -4.30
N ASP A 4 23.31 43.54 -4.68
CA ASP A 4 22.54 43.10 -5.87
C ASP A 4 21.85 41.72 -5.65
N GLN A 5 20.58 41.66 -5.20
CA GLN A 5 19.30 41.56 -5.94
C GLN A 5 19.14 40.42 -6.98
N GLY A 6 18.14 39.56 -6.72
CA GLY A 6 17.31 38.81 -7.69
C GLY A 6 17.57 37.29 -7.75
N THR A 7 16.59 36.37 -7.76
CA THR A 7 15.11 36.33 -7.75
C THR A 7 14.70 34.87 -7.35
N PRO A 8 13.52 34.29 -7.70
CA PRO A 8 12.31 34.26 -6.89
C PRO A 8 11.78 32.84 -6.63
N PHE A 9 11.44 32.47 -5.40
CA PHE A 9 10.49 31.39 -5.16
C PHE A 9 9.34 31.93 -4.34
N GLY A 10 8.36 32.49 -5.06
CA GLY A 10 7.05 32.76 -4.53
C GLY A 10 6.42 31.45 -4.02
N ARG A 11 5.77 31.54 -2.87
CA ARG A 11 4.82 30.53 -2.41
C ARG A 11 3.69 30.50 -3.43
N GLY A 12 3.78 29.62 -4.42
CA GLY A 12 2.65 29.23 -5.22
C GLY A 12 1.77 28.34 -4.36
N GLU A 13 0.69 28.89 -3.83
CA GLU A 13 -0.48 28.07 -3.52
C GLU A 13 -0.92 27.43 -4.83
N ILE A 14 -0.57 26.15 -5.04
CA ILE A 14 -1.19 25.35 -6.09
C ILE A 14 -2.57 24.97 -5.55
N GLY A 15 -3.49 25.93 -5.60
CA GLY A 15 -4.91 25.61 -5.59
C GLY A 15 -5.20 24.90 -6.90
N ILE A 16 -5.52 23.62 -6.84
CA ILE A 16 -6.23 22.99 -7.94
C ILE A 16 -7.60 23.67 -7.95
N ASP A 17 -7.83 24.52 -8.95
CA ASP A 17 -9.12 25.14 -9.19
C ASP A 17 -10.12 24.01 -9.48
N LEU A 18 -11.29 24.04 -8.87
CA LEU A 18 -12.38 23.11 -9.20
C LEU A 18 -12.69 23.18 -10.72
N ALA A 19 -12.40 24.30 -11.37
CA ALA A 19 -12.48 24.46 -12.81
C ALA A 19 -11.52 23.56 -13.62
N ASP A 20 -10.37 23.14 -13.06
CA ASP A 20 -9.45 22.21 -13.74
C ASP A 20 -9.94 20.75 -13.65
N ILE A 21 -10.77 20.44 -12.64
CA ILE A 21 -11.48 19.15 -12.53
C ILE A 21 -12.67 19.13 -13.51
N ASP A 22 -13.42 20.23 -13.61
CA ASP A 22 -14.51 20.37 -14.60
C ASP A 22 -14.00 20.34 -16.05
N ARG A 23 -12.79 20.85 -16.32
CA ARG A 23 -12.13 20.72 -17.63
C ARG A 23 -11.79 19.28 -17.99
N LEU A 24 -11.41 18.45 -17.01
CA LEU A 24 -11.19 17.03 -17.24
C LEU A 24 -12.52 16.34 -17.61
N SER A 25 -13.61 16.65 -16.91
CA SER A 25 -14.95 16.15 -17.25
C SER A 25 -15.43 16.60 -18.64
N GLY A 26 -15.18 17.87 -19.01
CA GLY A 26 -15.53 18.41 -20.33
C GLY A 26 -14.71 17.83 -21.49
N PHE A 27 -13.44 17.48 -21.25
CA PHE A 27 -12.57 16.81 -22.23
C PHE A 27 -13.11 15.42 -22.59
N PHE A 28 -13.66 14.67 -21.63
CA PHE A 28 -14.28 13.36 -21.91
C PHE A 28 -15.63 13.47 -22.64
N GLY A 29 -16.40 14.54 -22.42
CA GLY A 29 -17.66 14.77 -23.14
C GLY A 29 -17.48 15.11 -24.63
N GLN A 30 -16.39 15.80 -25.00
CA GLN A 30 -16.15 16.19 -26.41
C GLN A 30 -15.64 15.06 -27.29
N CYS A 31 -15.13 13.97 -26.72
CA CYS A 31 -14.71 12.79 -27.49
C CYS A 31 -15.89 11.92 -27.97
N GLN A 32 -17.14 12.17 -27.54
CA GLN A 32 -18.30 11.38 -27.96
C GLN A 32 -18.78 11.66 -29.40
N GLU A 33 -18.45 12.80 -30.01
CA GLU A 33 -19.11 13.22 -31.26
C GLU A 33 -18.36 12.88 -32.56
N SER A 34 -17.27 12.12 -32.51
CA SER A 34 -16.54 11.78 -33.74
C SER A 34 -15.80 10.45 -33.67
N PHE A 35 -16.52 9.35 -33.97
CA PHE A 35 -15.87 8.09 -34.34
C PHE A 35 -16.53 7.43 -35.56
N PRO A 36 -15.74 6.79 -36.45
CA PRO A 36 -16.25 6.15 -37.65
C PRO A 36 -16.86 4.77 -37.33
N GLU A 37 -17.85 4.36 -38.13
CA GLU A 37 -18.65 3.13 -38.00
C GLU A 37 -17.83 1.81 -38.16
N ASP A 38 -16.50 1.85 -38.25
CA ASP A 38 -15.63 0.70 -38.55
C ASP A 38 -14.87 0.11 -37.34
N ILE A 39 -15.18 0.57 -36.12
CA ILE A 39 -14.51 0.13 -34.88
C ILE A 39 -14.96 -1.27 -34.43
N ASP A 40 -16.24 -1.62 -34.61
CA ASP A 40 -16.79 -2.90 -34.13
C ASP A 40 -16.12 -4.11 -34.81
N ASP A 41 -15.86 -4.03 -36.12
CA ASP A 41 -15.16 -5.07 -36.91
C ASP A 41 -13.68 -5.25 -36.52
N LYS A 42 -13.05 -4.23 -35.92
CA LYS A 42 -11.64 -4.28 -35.45
C LYS A 42 -11.52 -4.81 -34.03
N ILE A 43 -12.58 -4.70 -33.22
CA ILE A 43 -12.62 -5.22 -31.86
C ILE A 43 -12.82 -6.74 -31.89
N GLU A 44 -13.72 -7.27 -32.73
CA GLU A 44 -13.93 -8.72 -32.84
C GLU A 44 -12.71 -9.49 -33.37
N LYS A 45 -11.93 -8.92 -34.29
CA LYS A 45 -10.79 -9.62 -34.91
C LYS A 45 -9.49 -9.61 -34.12
N ASN A 46 -9.35 -8.74 -33.12
CA ASN A 46 -8.11 -8.62 -32.33
C ASN A 46 -8.22 -9.22 -30.91
N PHE A 47 -9.41 -9.63 -30.48
CA PHE A 47 -9.66 -10.23 -29.17
C PHE A 47 -10.19 -11.66 -29.29
N GLU A 48 -9.43 -12.56 -29.94
CA GLU A 48 -9.51 -14.00 -29.60
C GLU A 48 -8.80 -14.22 -28.25
N VAL A 49 -9.41 -13.75 -27.16
CA VAL A 49 -8.94 -14.00 -25.79
C VAL A 49 -10.11 -14.52 -24.98
N LYS A 50 -9.89 -15.64 -24.29
CA LYS A 50 -10.81 -16.22 -23.31
C LYS A 50 -11.14 -15.13 -22.27
N SER A 51 -12.36 -14.60 -22.40
CA SER A 51 -12.98 -13.50 -21.65
C SER A 51 -12.33 -12.11 -21.74
N PHE A 52 -13.17 -11.15 -22.10
CA PHE A 52 -12.93 -9.71 -22.10
C PHE A 52 -12.40 -9.18 -20.75
N ASP A 53 -12.84 -9.79 -19.65
CA ASP A 53 -12.40 -9.46 -18.29
C ASP A 53 -10.91 -9.72 -18.07
N GLU A 54 -10.34 -10.79 -18.66
CA GLU A 54 -8.91 -11.06 -18.56
C GLU A 54 -8.08 -10.00 -19.30
N SER A 55 -8.60 -9.49 -20.42
CA SER A 55 -7.95 -8.46 -21.24
C SER A 55 -8.02 -7.07 -20.60
N VAL A 56 -9.19 -6.69 -20.07
CA VAL A 56 -9.39 -5.43 -19.34
C VAL A 56 -8.60 -5.45 -18.04
N THR A 57 -8.63 -6.55 -17.29
CA THR A 57 -7.81 -6.75 -16.08
C THR A 57 -6.32 -6.68 -16.38
N SER A 58 -5.84 -7.35 -17.44
CA SER A 58 -4.44 -7.28 -17.86
C SER A 58 -4.02 -5.86 -18.28
N PHE A 59 -4.90 -5.14 -18.97
CA PHE A 59 -4.71 -3.74 -19.34
C PHE A 59 -4.60 -2.82 -18.12
N PHE A 60 -5.55 -2.92 -17.18
CA PHE A 60 -5.52 -2.22 -15.90
C PHE A 60 -4.24 -2.53 -15.11
N MET A 61 -3.84 -3.80 -15.06
CA MET A 61 -2.66 -4.23 -14.34
C MET A 61 -1.39 -3.64 -14.94
N THR A 62 -1.24 -3.76 -16.26
CA THR A 62 -0.03 -3.32 -16.95
C THR A 62 0.09 -1.80 -16.98
N GLN A 63 -1.01 -1.07 -17.18
CA GLN A 63 -0.98 0.38 -17.38
C GLN A 63 -1.21 1.21 -16.12
N CYS A 64 -1.86 0.66 -15.08
CA CYS A 64 -2.24 1.44 -13.90
C CYS A 64 -1.68 0.90 -12.58
N PHE A 65 -1.45 -0.41 -12.46
CA PHE A 65 -0.98 -1.03 -11.22
C PHE A 65 0.51 -1.42 -11.24
N VAL A 66 1.15 -1.54 -12.40
CA VAL A 66 2.61 -1.58 -12.53
C VAL A 66 3.15 -0.15 -12.39
N PRO A 67 4.01 0.14 -11.40
CA PRO A 67 4.65 1.44 -11.31
C PRO A 67 5.53 1.70 -12.55
N GLY A 68 5.17 2.67 -13.40
CA GLY A 68 6.07 3.18 -14.45
C GLY A 68 5.57 3.25 -15.89
N THR A 69 4.30 2.97 -16.18
CA THR A 69 3.74 3.12 -17.54
C THR A 69 3.42 4.57 -17.89
N ARG A 70 3.88 5.00 -19.08
CA ARG A 70 3.99 6.40 -19.51
C ARG A 70 2.73 7.02 -20.12
N ASN A 71 1.63 6.29 -20.32
CA ASN A 71 0.46 6.81 -21.04
C ASN A 71 -0.84 6.72 -20.24
N PHE A 72 -0.90 7.49 -19.15
CA PHE A 72 -2.06 7.62 -18.27
C PHE A 72 -3.35 8.02 -19.00
N LEU A 73 -3.29 9.01 -19.91
CA LEU A 73 -4.48 9.51 -20.62
C LEU A 73 -4.98 8.54 -21.69
N SER A 74 -4.09 7.81 -22.37
CA SER A 74 -4.52 6.79 -23.34
C SER A 74 -5.08 5.55 -22.64
N ALA A 75 -4.62 5.26 -21.42
CA ALA A 75 -5.19 4.20 -20.60
C ALA A 75 -6.64 4.50 -20.24
N LEU A 76 -6.94 5.73 -19.83
CA LEU A 76 -8.29 6.20 -19.52
C LEU A 76 -9.23 6.17 -20.74
N SER A 77 -8.76 6.59 -21.93
CA SER A 77 -9.59 6.60 -23.15
C SER A 77 -9.88 5.21 -23.71
N GLN A 78 -8.96 4.25 -23.55
CA GLN A 78 -9.20 2.86 -23.93
C GLN A 78 -10.12 2.15 -22.94
N LEU A 79 -10.09 2.56 -21.67
CA LEU A 79 -10.99 2.11 -20.62
C LEU A 79 -12.45 2.44 -20.93
N SER A 80 -12.74 3.67 -21.35
CA SER A 80 -14.10 4.13 -21.61
C SER A 80 -14.82 3.32 -22.69
N ILE A 81 -14.06 2.73 -23.62
CA ILE A 81 -14.58 1.88 -24.71
C ILE A 81 -14.95 0.49 -24.19
N ALA A 82 -14.28 -0.02 -23.16
CA ALA A 82 -14.53 -1.35 -22.61
C ALA A 82 -15.75 -1.41 -21.65
N ILE A 83 -16.27 -0.28 -21.20
CA ILE A 83 -17.26 -0.16 -20.12
C ILE A 83 -18.69 -0.59 -20.52
N TRP A 84 -18.96 -0.85 -21.80
CA TRP A 84 -20.33 -1.09 -22.27
C TRP A 84 -20.93 -2.48 -21.93
N ALA A 85 -20.18 -3.37 -21.28
CA ALA A 85 -20.67 -4.65 -20.78
C ALA A 85 -20.78 -4.60 -19.24
N GLY A 86 -22.00 -4.64 -18.69
CA GLY A 86 -22.37 -4.28 -17.31
C GLY A 86 -21.68 -5.00 -16.13
N GLU A 87 -20.70 -5.88 -16.34
CA GLU A 87 -19.81 -6.40 -15.29
C GLU A 87 -18.57 -5.50 -15.06
N VAL A 88 -18.30 -4.54 -15.96
CA VAL A 88 -17.15 -3.60 -15.87
C VAL A 88 -17.42 -2.39 -14.98
N GLN A 89 -18.69 -2.04 -14.73
CA GLN A 89 -19.04 -0.81 -14.01
C GLN A 89 -18.47 -0.77 -12.58
N PHE A 90 -18.54 -1.88 -11.84
CA PHE A 90 -18.05 -1.92 -10.46
C PHE A 90 -16.53 -1.76 -10.37
N HIS A 91 -15.77 -2.41 -11.25
CA HIS A 91 -14.31 -2.27 -11.31
C HIS A 91 -13.91 -0.87 -11.76
N HIS A 92 -14.67 -0.27 -12.68
CA HIS A 92 -14.48 1.10 -13.10
C HIS A 92 -14.68 2.08 -11.93
N GLU A 93 -15.79 1.96 -11.20
CA GLU A 93 -16.05 2.79 -10.01
C GLU A 93 -14.93 2.68 -8.98
N PHE A 94 -14.50 1.45 -8.67
CA PHE A 94 -13.37 1.21 -7.78
C PHE A 94 -12.07 1.83 -8.31
N PHE A 95 -11.81 1.71 -9.60
CA PHE A 95 -10.62 2.30 -10.22
C PHE A 95 -10.61 3.83 -10.13
N VAL A 96 -11.73 4.48 -10.49
CA VAL A 96 -11.90 5.93 -10.39
C VAL A 96 -11.71 6.38 -8.94
N GLU A 97 -12.27 5.64 -7.99
CA GLU A 97 -12.09 5.88 -6.56
C GLU A 97 -10.61 5.85 -6.14
N VAL A 98 -9.90 4.75 -6.44
CA VAL A 98 -8.48 4.59 -6.11
C VAL A 98 -7.65 5.73 -6.69
N MET A 99 -7.87 6.04 -7.98
CA MET A 99 -7.11 7.06 -8.68
C MET A 99 -7.37 8.46 -8.14
N THR A 100 -8.64 8.79 -7.90
CA THR A 100 -9.02 10.08 -7.33
C THR A 100 -8.42 10.27 -5.95
N ARG A 101 -8.50 9.23 -5.10
CA ARG A 101 -7.90 9.26 -3.76
C ARG A 101 -6.39 9.39 -3.80
N ARG A 102 -5.73 8.67 -4.71
CA ARG A 102 -4.29 8.72 -4.90
C ARG A 102 -3.83 10.13 -5.31
N LEU A 103 -4.49 10.73 -6.30
CA LEU A 103 -4.19 12.08 -6.76
C LEU A 103 -4.42 13.10 -5.63
N TYR A 104 -5.53 12.99 -4.91
CA TYR A 104 -5.82 13.83 -3.75
C TYR A 104 -4.71 13.76 -2.69
N ASN A 105 -4.27 12.55 -2.34
CA ASN A 105 -3.23 12.35 -1.33
C ASN A 105 -1.87 12.93 -1.76
N TYR A 106 -1.52 12.81 -3.04
CA TYR A 106 -0.30 13.41 -3.59
C TYR A 106 -0.38 14.93 -3.66
N ALA A 107 -1.49 15.49 -4.16
CA ALA A 107 -1.70 16.93 -4.22
C ALA A 107 -1.65 17.57 -2.82
N ASN A 108 -2.12 16.84 -1.80
CA ASN A 108 -2.08 17.27 -0.41
C ASN A 108 -0.76 17.04 0.31
N LEU A 109 0.25 16.51 -0.39
CA LEU A 109 1.57 16.17 0.15
C LEU A 109 1.46 15.34 1.44
N LEU A 110 0.55 14.36 1.46
CA LEU A 110 0.27 13.59 2.67
C LEU A 110 1.53 12.90 3.20
N SER A 111 2.34 12.32 2.32
CA SER A 111 3.63 11.70 2.64
C SER A 111 4.66 12.67 3.27
N ASP A 112 4.49 13.98 3.10
CA ASP A 112 5.37 14.97 3.73
C ASP A 112 4.93 15.28 5.16
N LYS A 113 3.67 14.99 5.50
CA LYS A 113 3.07 15.26 6.83
C LYS A 113 3.16 14.06 7.76
N ILE A 114 3.04 12.84 7.23
CA ILE A 114 3.07 11.60 8.00
C ILE A 114 3.99 10.57 7.35
N ASN A 115 4.61 9.72 8.17
CA ASN A 115 5.30 8.54 7.69
C ASN A 115 4.33 7.34 7.74
N VAL A 116 4.13 6.65 6.61
CA VAL A 116 3.42 5.36 6.59
C VAL A 116 4.46 4.27 6.41
N ILE A 117 4.54 3.36 7.37
CA ILE A 117 5.61 2.35 7.47
C ILE A 117 4.97 0.97 7.54
N SER A 118 5.35 0.09 6.63
CA SER A 118 4.94 -1.31 6.70
C SER A 118 5.74 -2.05 7.75
N ILE A 119 5.05 -2.81 8.58
CA ILE A 119 5.61 -3.89 9.40
C ILE A 119 4.66 -5.07 9.21
N GLY A 120 5.10 -6.30 9.02
CA GLY A 120 4.15 -7.42 8.99
C GLY A 120 4.54 -8.57 8.11
N ASP A 121 3.62 -9.52 8.08
CA ASP A 121 3.81 -10.86 7.57
C ASP A 121 3.91 -10.92 6.04
N ASN A 122 3.52 -9.86 5.33
CA ASN A 122 3.68 -9.80 3.87
C ASN A 122 3.67 -8.37 3.30
N CYS A 123 3.72 -8.29 1.98
CA CYS A 123 3.79 -7.05 1.22
C CYS A 123 2.51 -6.19 1.23
N ILE A 124 1.38 -6.63 1.81
CA ILE A 124 0.10 -5.88 1.82
C ILE A 124 0.27 -4.53 2.52
N SER A 125 0.94 -4.51 3.67
CA SER A 125 1.20 -3.31 4.48
C SER A 125 1.95 -2.22 3.70
N ARG A 126 2.65 -2.58 2.61
CA ARG A 126 3.30 -1.64 1.69
C ARG A 126 2.48 -1.40 0.44
N THR A 127 1.95 -2.45 -0.18
CA THR A 127 1.31 -2.42 -1.50
C THR A 127 0.06 -1.55 -1.49
N LEU A 128 -0.86 -1.79 -0.54
CA LEU A 128 -2.14 -1.10 -0.50
C LEU A 128 -2.01 0.42 -0.22
N PRO A 129 -1.24 0.86 0.80
CA PRO A 129 -1.05 2.30 1.01
C PRO A 129 -0.38 3.00 -0.18
N THR A 130 0.45 2.28 -0.93
CA THR A 130 1.11 2.84 -2.14
C THR A 130 0.13 3.01 -3.29
N ARG A 131 -0.73 2.01 -3.49
CA ARG A 131 -1.78 2.02 -4.53
C ARG A 131 -2.73 3.19 -4.34
N TRP A 132 -3.12 3.47 -3.10
CA TRP A 132 -4.05 4.54 -2.74
C TRP A 132 -3.37 5.89 -2.42
N GLY A 133 -2.06 6.01 -2.63
CA GLY A 133 -1.31 7.26 -2.52
C GLY A 133 -1.00 7.75 -1.10
N TYR A 134 -1.24 6.94 -0.06
CA TYR A 134 -0.81 7.25 1.31
C TYR A 134 0.70 7.11 1.49
N LYS A 135 1.33 6.24 0.71
CA LYS A 135 2.78 6.07 0.64
C LYS A 135 3.25 6.29 -0.80
N ARG A 136 4.36 6.99 -1.00
CA ARG A 136 4.89 7.20 -2.36
C ARG A 136 5.43 5.87 -2.94
N PRO A 137 5.30 5.61 -4.24
CA PRO A 137 5.98 4.50 -4.90
C PRO A 137 7.47 4.82 -5.10
N ALA A 138 8.27 3.80 -5.40
CA ALA A 138 9.71 3.95 -5.64
C ALA A 138 10.04 4.92 -6.79
N ILE A 139 9.22 4.95 -7.85
CA ILE A 139 9.37 5.89 -8.97
C ILE A 139 9.21 7.36 -8.56
N LEU A 140 8.52 7.62 -7.43
CA LEU A 140 8.41 8.96 -6.83
C LEU A 140 9.42 9.15 -5.68
N GLY A 141 10.47 8.33 -5.62
CA GLY A 141 11.60 8.47 -4.71
C GLY A 141 11.45 7.81 -3.34
N GLU A 142 10.33 7.11 -3.07
CA GLU A 142 10.18 6.39 -1.80
C GLU A 142 11.11 5.19 -1.73
N LYS A 143 12.03 5.21 -0.78
CA LYS A 143 12.94 4.10 -0.52
C LYS A 143 12.27 3.02 0.31
N THR A 144 12.72 1.78 0.15
CA THR A 144 12.25 0.64 0.95
C THR A 144 12.97 0.56 2.30
N MET A 145 12.27 0.06 3.30
CA MET A 145 12.70 -0.22 4.67
C MET A 145 12.76 -1.75 4.92
N PRO A 146 13.23 -2.24 6.09
CA PRO A 146 13.54 -3.66 6.28
C PRO A 146 12.36 -4.61 6.16
N PHE A 147 11.15 -4.13 6.42
CA PHE A 147 9.92 -4.94 6.37
C PHE A 147 9.08 -4.63 5.11
N ASP A 148 9.56 -3.74 4.22
CA ASP A 148 8.85 -3.47 2.97
C ASP A 148 9.04 -4.67 2.01
N LEU A 149 7.92 -5.20 1.51
CA LEU A 149 7.93 -6.24 0.46
C LEU A 149 8.67 -7.53 0.86
N SER A 150 8.61 -7.87 2.14
CA SER A 150 9.16 -9.11 2.70
C SER A 150 8.13 -9.77 3.62
N THR A 151 8.41 -11.01 4.01
CA THR A 151 7.60 -11.78 4.96
C THR A 151 8.34 -11.81 6.28
N HIS A 152 7.73 -11.26 7.33
CA HIS A 152 8.24 -11.31 8.71
C HIS A 152 7.09 -11.59 9.67
N THR A 153 7.17 -12.63 10.48
CA THR A 153 6.17 -12.86 11.54
C THR A 153 6.22 -11.75 12.59
N LEU A 154 5.15 -11.60 13.38
CA LEU A 154 5.12 -10.62 14.47
C LEU A 154 6.23 -10.86 15.50
N GLU A 155 6.50 -12.12 15.82
CA GLU A 155 7.59 -12.56 16.71
C GLU A 155 8.93 -12.04 16.19
N THR A 156 9.22 -12.28 14.91
CA THR A 156 10.45 -11.83 14.27
C THR A 156 10.54 -10.31 14.23
N ILE A 157 9.44 -9.60 13.92
CA ILE A 157 9.42 -8.12 13.95
C ILE A 157 9.76 -7.60 15.35
N VAL A 158 9.16 -8.16 16.39
CA VAL A 158 9.43 -7.80 17.78
C VAL A 158 10.88 -8.06 18.15
N GLU A 159 11.42 -9.22 17.81
CA GLU A 159 12.82 -9.59 18.06
C GLU A 159 13.78 -8.63 17.35
N GLN A 160 13.57 -8.35 16.06
CA GLN A 160 14.45 -7.48 15.28
C GLN A 160 14.41 -6.03 15.78
N ILE A 161 13.25 -5.51 16.14
CA ILE A 161 13.16 -4.15 16.69
C ILE A 161 13.79 -4.08 18.09
N SER A 162 13.54 -5.07 18.94
CA SER A 162 14.04 -5.09 20.33
C SER A 162 15.55 -5.30 20.43
N SER A 163 16.12 -6.09 19.50
CA SER A 163 17.55 -6.37 19.41
C SER A 163 18.32 -5.34 18.56
N HIS A 164 17.64 -4.30 18.06
CA HIS A 164 18.19 -3.34 17.10
C HIS A 164 18.81 -4.01 15.86
N PHE A 165 18.18 -5.07 15.36
CA PHE A 165 18.61 -5.85 14.20
C PHE A 165 20.02 -6.44 14.36
N SER A 166 20.48 -6.68 15.59
CA SER A 166 21.87 -7.12 15.86
C SER A 166 22.23 -8.46 15.23
N ASP A 167 21.28 -9.40 15.21
CA ASP A 167 21.43 -10.73 14.57
C ASP A 167 20.81 -10.80 13.16
N TYR A 168 20.27 -9.68 12.66
CA TYR A 168 19.65 -9.62 11.34
C TYR A 168 20.71 -9.75 10.25
N MET A 169 20.42 -10.51 9.20
CA MET A 169 21.37 -10.78 8.10
C MET A 169 22.64 -11.52 8.54
N ASN A 170 22.56 -12.34 9.59
CA ASN A 170 23.64 -13.28 9.93
C ASN A 170 23.79 -14.31 8.79
N PRO A 171 24.93 -14.32 8.07
CA PRO A 171 25.12 -15.20 6.92
C PRO A 171 24.99 -16.69 7.24
N GLU A 172 25.17 -17.12 8.48
CA GLU A 172 25.00 -18.52 8.89
C GLU A 172 23.53 -18.98 8.82
N ASN A 173 22.57 -18.05 8.86
CA ASN A 173 21.15 -18.34 8.75
C ASN A 173 20.59 -18.05 7.34
N LEU A 174 21.42 -17.55 6.42
CA LEU A 174 20.96 -17.13 5.10
C LEU A 174 21.06 -18.27 4.10
N GLU A 175 19.97 -18.49 3.37
CA GLU A 175 19.92 -19.42 2.25
C GLU A 175 19.36 -18.75 0.99
N TYR A 176 19.79 -19.24 -0.17
CA TYR A 176 19.22 -18.84 -1.46
C TYR A 176 18.36 -19.96 -2.02
N VAL A 177 17.09 -19.67 -2.24
CA VAL A 177 16.12 -20.63 -2.78
C VAL A 177 16.11 -20.51 -4.29
N GLN A 178 16.82 -21.40 -4.99
CA GLN A 178 17.04 -21.30 -6.43
C GLN A 178 15.73 -21.33 -7.24
N GLU A 179 14.78 -22.18 -6.84
CA GLU A 179 13.49 -22.36 -7.52
C GLU A 179 12.61 -21.12 -7.40
N ALA A 180 12.76 -20.37 -6.31
CA ALA A 180 11.94 -19.20 -6.00
C ALA A 180 12.66 -17.87 -6.28
N ASP A 181 13.96 -17.91 -6.58
CA ASP A 181 14.82 -16.78 -6.94
C ASP A 181 14.88 -15.68 -5.87
N PHE A 182 14.93 -16.06 -4.59
CA PHE A 182 15.10 -15.12 -3.46
C PHE A 182 15.91 -15.71 -2.32
N CYS A 183 16.32 -14.85 -1.39
CA CYS A 183 17.01 -15.26 -0.15
C CYS A 183 16.02 -15.41 1.01
N VAL A 184 16.38 -16.24 1.99
CA VAL A 184 15.64 -16.47 3.24
C VAL A 184 16.57 -16.42 4.45
N ASP A 185 16.00 -16.08 5.61
CA ASP A 185 16.60 -16.38 6.93
C ASP A 185 15.87 -17.59 7.49
N VAL A 186 16.53 -18.75 7.52
CA VAL A 186 15.89 -19.99 7.97
C VAL A 186 15.64 -20.04 9.47
N LYS A 187 16.45 -19.31 10.27
CA LYS A 187 16.30 -19.26 11.73
C LYS A 187 15.09 -18.43 12.11
N ASN A 188 14.93 -17.28 11.45
CA ASN A 188 13.93 -16.28 11.81
C ASN A 188 12.67 -16.32 10.93
N ASP A 189 12.57 -17.31 10.04
CA ASP A 189 11.48 -17.48 9.05
C ASP A 189 11.20 -16.19 8.25
N ILE A 190 12.27 -15.58 7.71
CA ILE A 190 12.16 -14.36 6.90
C ILE A 190 12.30 -14.72 5.43
N GLN A 191 11.45 -14.14 4.59
CA GLN A 191 11.54 -14.30 3.14
C GLN A 191 11.59 -12.94 2.44
N TRP A 192 12.62 -12.73 1.62
CA TRP A 192 12.77 -11.51 0.81
C TRP A 192 12.31 -11.72 -0.63
N SER A 193 11.05 -12.14 -0.78
CA SER A 193 10.45 -12.61 -2.05
C SER A 193 10.44 -11.58 -3.20
N HIS A 194 10.66 -10.30 -2.87
CA HIS A 194 10.77 -9.20 -3.84
C HIS A 194 12.20 -8.73 -4.11
N ASP A 195 13.19 -9.17 -3.32
CA ASP A 195 14.61 -8.94 -3.59
C ASP A 195 15.19 -10.17 -4.28
N ARG A 196 15.10 -10.18 -5.61
CA ARG A 196 15.38 -11.35 -6.43
C ARG A 196 16.76 -11.35 -7.08
N GLY A 197 17.23 -12.54 -7.42
CA GLY A 197 18.42 -12.74 -8.22
C GLY A 197 19.59 -13.28 -7.40
N ARG A 198 20.27 -14.28 -7.98
CA ARG A 198 21.45 -14.95 -7.44
C ARG A 198 22.57 -14.01 -6.95
N HIS A 199 22.74 -12.86 -7.58
CA HIS A 199 23.76 -11.86 -7.20
C HIS A 199 23.65 -11.39 -5.74
N LEU A 200 22.48 -11.48 -5.12
CA LEU A 200 22.27 -11.15 -3.70
C LEU A 200 22.86 -12.20 -2.75
N ALA A 201 23.01 -13.44 -3.21
CA ALA A 201 23.56 -14.57 -2.45
C ALA A 201 25.07 -14.77 -2.63
N GLU A 202 25.68 -14.04 -3.57
CA GLU A 202 27.11 -14.12 -3.84
C GLU A 202 27.94 -13.54 -2.69
N ASN A 203 29.20 -13.98 -2.59
CA ASN A 203 30.18 -13.47 -1.63
C ASN A 203 29.66 -13.46 -0.19
N ASN A 204 29.07 -14.57 0.26
CA ASN A 204 28.47 -14.69 1.59
C ASN A 204 27.35 -13.65 1.81
N PHE A 205 26.44 -13.56 0.84
CA PHE A 205 25.29 -12.67 0.83
C PHE A 205 25.62 -11.17 0.97
N GLN A 206 26.82 -10.73 0.56
CA GLN A 206 27.27 -9.35 0.80
C GLN A 206 26.33 -8.31 0.18
N GLY A 207 25.80 -8.57 -1.03
CA GLY A 207 24.86 -7.67 -1.70
C GLY A 207 23.56 -7.50 -0.91
N LEU A 208 23.00 -8.58 -0.37
CA LEU A 208 21.80 -8.55 0.46
C LEU A 208 22.08 -7.82 1.79
N ARG A 209 23.20 -8.14 2.45
CA ARG A 209 23.63 -7.54 3.72
C ARG A 209 23.80 -6.03 3.58
N ASP A 210 24.48 -5.56 2.53
CA ASP A 210 24.67 -4.13 2.26
C ASP A 210 23.36 -3.40 1.96
N LEU A 211 22.46 -4.06 1.23
CA LEU A 211 21.13 -3.54 0.95
C LEU A 211 20.36 -3.33 2.25
N TYR A 212 20.32 -4.34 3.12
CA TYR A 212 19.54 -4.29 4.34
C TYR A 212 20.13 -3.40 5.43
N ALA A 213 21.46 -3.28 5.52
CA ALA A 213 22.10 -2.27 6.36
C ALA A 213 21.57 -0.86 6.02
N LYS A 214 21.50 -0.51 4.73
CA LYS A 214 20.96 0.79 4.27
C LYS A 214 19.47 0.96 4.60
N ARG A 215 18.69 -0.12 4.49
CA ARG A 215 17.25 -0.13 4.82
C ARG A 215 17.02 0.06 6.32
N ILE A 216 17.80 -0.60 7.17
CA ILE A 216 17.74 -0.46 8.64
C ILE A 216 18.11 0.96 9.06
N ASP A 217 19.19 1.50 8.51
CA ASP A 217 19.58 2.90 8.75
C ASP A 217 18.50 3.89 8.30
N LEU A 218 17.85 3.63 7.17
CA LEU A 218 16.72 4.43 6.73
C LEU A 218 15.53 4.32 7.70
N PHE A 219 15.18 3.12 8.13
CA PHE A 219 14.08 2.89 9.06
C PHE A 219 14.25 3.72 10.33
N TYR A 220 15.38 3.60 11.03
CA TYR A 220 15.63 4.36 12.26
C TYR A 220 15.68 5.87 12.02
N ARG A 221 16.21 6.34 10.89
CA ARG A 221 16.14 7.76 10.52
C ARG A 221 14.71 8.24 10.33
N VAL A 222 13.87 7.46 9.66
CA VAL A 222 12.47 7.82 9.39
C VAL A 222 11.66 7.81 10.68
N ILE A 223 11.77 6.78 11.52
CA ILE A 223 10.99 6.70 12.76
C ILE A 223 11.45 7.72 13.82
N GLY A 224 12.72 8.15 13.76
CA GLY A 224 13.29 9.18 14.63
C GLY A 224 13.11 10.63 14.14
N ASN A 225 12.53 10.88 12.95
CA ASN A 225 12.57 12.22 12.33
C ASN A 225 11.58 13.27 12.88
N GLY A 226 10.82 12.95 13.92
CA GLY A 226 9.85 13.89 14.49
C GLY A 226 8.49 13.98 13.78
N LYS A 227 8.29 13.35 12.62
CA LYS A 227 6.97 13.28 11.95
C LYS A 227 6.06 12.22 12.59
N PRO A 228 4.73 12.42 12.63
CA PRO A 228 3.77 11.38 13.01
C PRO A 228 3.92 10.13 12.15
N ILE A 229 3.71 8.96 12.74
CA ILE A 229 3.94 7.67 12.08
C ILE A 229 2.68 6.80 12.16
N ILE A 230 2.33 6.16 11.05
CA ILE A 230 1.40 5.03 11.04
C ILE A 230 2.21 3.79 10.69
N PHE A 231 2.34 2.88 11.65
CA PHE A 231 2.82 1.53 11.38
C PHE A 231 1.66 0.68 10.95
N ILE A 232 1.73 0.09 9.77
CA ILE A 232 0.69 -0.82 9.30
C ILE A 232 1.20 -2.22 9.56
N LEU A 233 0.64 -2.87 10.58
CA LEU A 233 0.90 -4.24 10.95
C LEU A 233 -0.10 -5.17 10.29
N HIS A 234 0.39 -6.03 9.40
CA HIS A 234 -0.39 -7.16 8.93
C HIS A 234 0.08 -8.42 9.63
N HIS A 235 -0.77 -9.02 10.47
CA HIS A 235 -0.45 -10.23 11.20
C HIS A 235 -1.45 -11.33 10.88
N ILE A 236 -0.92 -12.46 10.43
CA ILE A 236 -1.66 -13.67 10.12
C ILE A 236 -1.19 -14.73 11.10
N ARG A 237 -2.00 -15.01 12.13
CA ARG A 237 -1.66 -16.08 13.06
C ARG A 237 -2.09 -17.42 12.45
N ARG A 238 -1.14 -18.34 12.30
CA ARG A 238 -1.44 -19.72 11.85
C ARG A 238 -1.26 -20.70 13.00
N VAL A 239 -2.29 -21.48 13.30
CA VAL A 239 -2.24 -22.58 14.26
C VAL A 239 -2.59 -23.86 13.50
N ASN A 240 -1.62 -24.78 13.41
CA ASN A 240 -1.77 -26.04 12.66
C ASN A 240 -2.23 -25.83 11.20
N GLY A 241 -1.76 -24.76 10.55
CA GLY A 241 -2.09 -24.44 9.16
C GLY A 241 -3.36 -23.61 8.94
N ALA A 242 -4.24 -23.52 9.94
CA ALA A 242 -5.46 -22.70 9.90
C ALA A 242 -5.24 -21.31 10.52
N PHE A 243 -6.05 -20.31 10.14
CA PHE A 243 -6.03 -19.01 10.83
C PHE A 243 -6.46 -19.19 12.29
N GLY A 244 -5.61 -18.73 13.21
CA GLY A 244 -5.78 -18.97 14.65
C GLY A 244 -6.19 -17.70 15.38
N ALA A 245 -7.22 -17.77 16.23
CA ALA A 245 -7.70 -16.59 16.96
C ALA A 245 -6.59 -15.85 17.73
N TRP A 246 -6.75 -14.53 17.89
CA TRP A 246 -5.88 -13.71 18.74
C TRP A 246 -5.88 -14.24 20.18
N ASN A 247 -4.71 -14.29 20.81
CA ASN A 247 -4.53 -14.79 22.17
C ASN A 247 -3.61 -13.86 22.99
N GLY A 248 -3.46 -14.14 24.28
CA GLY A 248 -2.60 -13.34 25.17
C GLY A 248 -1.16 -13.16 24.67
N GLU A 249 -0.61 -14.15 23.95
CA GLU A 249 0.72 -14.08 23.35
C GLU A 249 0.81 -13.00 22.27
N THR A 250 -0.18 -12.90 21.37
CA THR A 250 -0.24 -11.79 20.39
C THR A 250 -0.32 -10.43 21.10
N ALA A 251 -1.07 -10.33 22.21
CA ALA A 251 -1.14 -9.10 23.01
C ALA A 251 0.24 -8.74 23.60
N ASP A 252 0.93 -9.73 24.17
CA ASP A 252 2.25 -9.56 24.76
C ASP A 252 3.29 -9.15 23.72
N LEU A 253 3.26 -9.73 22.52
CA LEU A 253 4.11 -9.35 21.40
C LEU A 253 3.86 -7.90 20.96
N LEU A 254 2.60 -7.47 20.84
CA LEU A 254 2.29 -6.07 20.54
C LEU A 254 2.76 -5.13 21.65
N GLY A 255 2.64 -5.53 22.92
CA GLY A 255 3.18 -4.79 24.05
C GLY A 255 4.70 -4.62 23.96
N GLN A 256 5.41 -5.69 23.58
CA GLN A 256 6.85 -5.66 23.35
C GLN A 256 7.22 -4.78 22.14
N LEU A 257 6.46 -4.87 21.04
CA LEU A 257 6.63 -4.01 19.87
C LEU A 257 6.50 -2.53 20.25
N LEU A 258 5.46 -2.17 20.99
CA LEU A 258 5.27 -0.81 21.51
C LEU A 258 6.46 -0.37 22.36
N LYS A 259 6.93 -1.23 23.26
CA LYS A 259 8.08 -0.96 24.13
C LYS A 259 9.38 -0.76 23.32
N GLY A 260 9.56 -1.48 22.21
CA GLY A 260 10.71 -1.32 21.31
C GLY A 260 10.64 -0.05 20.45
N LEU A 261 9.45 0.34 20.00
CA LEU A 261 9.24 1.52 19.15
C LEU A 261 9.26 2.84 19.93
N LYS A 262 8.65 2.87 21.12
CA LYS A 262 8.45 4.09 21.91
C LYS A 262 9.73 4.89 22.22
N PRO A 263 10.89 4.28 22.53
CA PRO A 263 12.14 5.01 22.74
C PRO A 263 12.61 5.84 21.54
N VAL A 264 12.25 5.42 20.32
CA VAL A 264 12.68 6.09 19.08
C VAL A 264 11.58 7.00 18.53
N CYS A 265 10.34 6.53 18.55
CA CYS A 265 9.18 7.23 17.98
C CYS A 265 8.59 8.28 18.94
N GLY A 266 8.79 8.14 20.25
CA GLY A 266 7.99 8.84 21.28
C GLY A 266 6.53 8.40 21.24
N ASN A 267 5.59 9.30 21.55
CA ASN A 267 4.14 9.03 21.53
C ASN A 267 3.46 9.46 20.20
N ARG A 268 4.21 9.54 19.10
CA ARG A 268 3.75 10.13 17.83
C ARG A 268 3.38 9.08 16.80
N PHE A 269 2.92 7.91 17.23
CA PHE A 269 2.64 6.82 16.32
C PHE A 269 1.32 6.12 16.63
N ILE A 270 0.72 5.58 15.58
CA ILE A 270 -0.40 4.64 15.63
C ILE A 270 0.04 3.34 14.97
N ILE A 271 -0.30 2.19 15.57
CA ILE A 271 -0.23 0.90 14.88
C ILE A 271 -1.61 0.57 14.35
N LEU A 272 -1.75 0.53 13.02
CA LEU A 272 -2.90 -0.01 12.32
C LEU A 272 -2.70 -1.51 12.18
N VAL A 273 -3.49 -2.29 12.92
CA VAL A 273 -3.40 -3.75 12.89
C VAL A 273 -4.45 -4.32 11.95
N LEU A 274 -4.01 -5.22 11.07
CA LEU A 274 -4.82 -6.03 10.17
C LEU A 274 -4.75 -7.47 10.68
N GLY A 275 -5.84 -7.96 11.27
CA GLY A 275 -6.01 -9.35 11.68
C GLY A 275 -6.84 -10.13 10.66
N GLY A 276 -6.59 -11.43 10.54
CA GLY A 276 -7.31 -12.34 9.62
C GLY A 276 -8.74 -12.67 10.06
N ASN A 277 -9.24 -13.87 9.71
CA ASN A 277 -10.58 -14.38 10.07
C ASN A 277 -10.77 -14.70 11.57
N GLU A 278 -9.98 -14.05 12.40
CA GLU A 278 -9.80 -14.33 13.80
C GLU A 278 -10.80 -13.50 14.60
N THR A 279 -11.40 -14.06 15.65
CA THR A 279 -12.23 -13.24 16.54
C THR A 279 -11.37 -12.10 17.07
N PRO A 280 -11.77 -10.83 16.86
CA PRO A 280 -11.00 -9.71 17.35
C PRO A 280 -10.89 -9.82 18.87
N PRO A 281 -9.74 -9.44 19.44
CA PRO A 281 -9.61 -9.39 20.88
C PRO A 281 -10.67 -8.46 21.51
N SER A 282 -11.08 -8.74 22.75
CA SER A 282 -11.98 -7.84 23.49
C SER A 282 -11.36 -6.45 23.66
N GLU A 283 -12.16 -5.40 23.86
CA GLU A 283 -11.63 -4.04 24.08
C GLU A 283 -10.64 -3.95 25.25
N ASP A 284 -10.76 -4.85 26.24
CA ASP A 284 -9.89 -4.94 27.41
C ASP A 284 -8.55 -5.64 27.12
N PHE A 285 -8.42 -6.29 25.97
CA PHE A 285 -7.21 -7.03 25.57
C PHE A 285 -6.04 -6.10 25.31
N PHE A 286 -6.30 -4.89 24.81
CA PHE A 286 -5.29 -3.86 24.66
C PHE A 286 -5.25 -3.01 25.95
N ASN A 287 -4.68 -3.55 27.02
CA ASN A 287 -4.33 -2.80 28.24
C ASN A 287 -3.14 -1.83 28.02
N PHE A 288 -2.92 -1.40 26.78
CA PHE A 288 -1.88 -0.45 26.39
C PHE A 288 -2.49 0.94 26.22
N ASP A 289 -1.64 1.95 26.13
CA ASP A 289 -2.02 3.35 25.92
C ASP A 289 -2.99 3.48 24.73
N LYS A 290 -4.30 3.61 25.01
CA LYS A 290 -5.41 3.50 24.02
C LYS A 290 -5.26 4.47 22.84
N GLY A 291 -4.42 5.50 22.94
CA GLY A 291 -4.14 6.43 21.86
C GLY A 291 -3.14 5.93 20.80
N SER A 292 -2.34 4.89 21.08
CA SER A 292 -1.19 4.47 20.23
C SER A 292 -1.44 3.25 19.34
N ILE A 293 -2.52 2.49 19.58
CA ILE A 293 -2.90 1.35 18.74
C ILE A 293 -4.32 1.59 18.23
N GLN A 294 -4.47 1.54 16.91
CA GLN A 294 -5.77 1.49 16.26
C GLN A 294 -5.94 0.14 15.60
N TYR A 295 -6.82 -0.67 16.18
CA TYR A 295 -7.12 -1.98 15.62
C TYR A 295 -8.23 -1.87 14.59
N VAL A 296 -8.02 -2.41 13.40
CA VAL A 296 -9.06 -2.52 12.37
C VAL A 296 -9.17 -3.98 11.99
N HIS A 297 -10.20 -4.63 12.53
CA HIS A 297 -10.50 -6.01 12.19
C HIS A 297 -10.92 -6.10 10.73
N LEU A 298 -10.16 -6.84 9.93
CA LEU A 298 -10.41 -7.01 8.51
C LEU A 298 -10.31 -8.49 8.18
N PRO A 299 -11.38 -9.25 8.41
CA PRO A 299 -11.37 -10.67 8.07
C PRO A 299 -10.97 -10.81 6.61
N TYR A 300 -10.12 -11.79 6.36
CA TYR A 300 -9.70 -12.07 5.00
C TYR A 300 -10.95 -12.41 4.18
N PRO A 301 -11.18 -11.77 3.03
CA PRO A 301 -12.39 -11.99 2.24
C PRO A 301 -12.48 -13.40 1.64
N PHE A 302 -11.45 -14.23 1.83
CA PHE A 302 -11.32 -15.56 1.26
C PHE A 302 -10.88 -16.59 2.31
N PRO A 303 -11.24 -17.88 2.16
CA PRO A 303 -10.84 -18.95 3.07
C PRO A 303 -9.31 -19.16 3.16
N ASP A 304 -8.89 -19.85 4.22
CA ASP A 304 -7.51 -20.15 4.61
C ASP A 304 -6.68 -20.74 3.47
N ASP A 305 -5.64 -19.98 3.05
CA ASP A 305 -4.64 -20.24 1.97
C ASP A 305 -4.70 -19.28 0.77
N GLN A 306 -5.76 -18.47 0.66
CA GLN A 306 -5.95 -17.65 -0.53
C GLN A 306 -5.14 -16.36 -0.44
N ASN A 307 -4.04 -16.36 -1.21
CA ASN A 307 -3.18 -15.23 -1.46
C ASN A 307 -3.96 -14.06 -2.08
N TRP A 308 -4.47 -13.13 -1.26
CA TRP A 308 -5.27 -11.98 -1.72
C TRP A 308 -4.67 -11.26 -2.94
N TRP A 309 -3.33 -11.20 -3.05
CA TRP A 309 -2.62 -10.57 -4.16
C TRP A 309 -2.81 -11.25 -5.53
N MET A 310 -3.44 -12.41 -5.63
CA MET A 310 -3.76 -13.03 -6.92
C MET A 310 -4.95 -12.33 -7.59
N PRO A 311 -4.92 -12.07 -8.91
CA PRO A 311 -5.99 -11.37 -9.64
C PRO A 311 -7.40 -11.90 -9.38
N ARG A 312 -7.54 -13.23 -9.30
CA ARG A 312 -8.80 -13.91 -9.01
C ARG A 312 -9.41 -13.62 -7.63
N TYR A 313 -8.68 -12.93 -6.76
CA TYR A 313 -9.11 -12.60 -5.39
C TYR A 313 -9.28 -11.09 -5.24
N TYR A 314 -8.23 -10.29 -5.39
CA TYR A 314 -8.35 -8.85 -5.17
C TYR A 314 -9.27 -8.15 -6.18
N MET A 315 -9.48 -8.70 -7.39
CA MET A 315 -10.41 -8.12 -8.37
C MET A 315 -11.87 -8.54 -8.14
N THR A 316 -12.17 -9.37 -7.16
CA THR A 316 -13.57 -9.72 -6.85
C THR A 316 -14.19 -8.66 -5.94
N LYS A 317 -15.53 -8.59 -5.91
CA LYS A 317 -16.24 -7.68 -5.00
C LYS A 317 -15.77 -7.78 -3.53
N PRO A 318 -15.64 -8.99 -2.94
CA PRO A 318 -15.06 -9.13 -1.59
C PRO A 318 -13.62 -8.59 -1.46
N GLY A 319 -12.78 -8.79 -2.48
CA GLY A 319 -11.40 -8.27 -2.49
C GLY A 319 -11.34 -6.74 -2.50
N LEU A 320 -12.20 -6.11 -3.30
CA LEU A 320 -12.32 -4.66 -3.40
C LEU A 320 -12.94 -4.03 -2.14
N GLU A 321 -13.94 -4.69 -1.53
CA GLU A 321 -14.52 -4.28 -0.23
C GLU A 321 -13.50 -4.38 0.91
N PHE A 322 -12.67 -5.42 0.91
CA PHE A 322 -11.54 -5.55 1.84
C PHE A 322 -10.56 -4.36 1.70
N GLU A 323 -10.18 -3.99 0.47
CA GLU A 323 -9.32 -2.82 0.24
C GLU A 323 -9.94 -1.51 0.74
N ARG A 324 -11.23 -1.27 0.46
CA ARG A 324 -11.94 -0.07 0.94
C ARG A 324 -11.95 0.01 2.46
N THR A 325 -12.23 -1.10 3.13
CA THR A 325 -12.29 -1.13 4.61
C THR A 325 -10.91 -0.92 5.21
N PHE A 326 -9.87 -1.50 4.61
CA PHE A 326 -8.48 -1.22 4.98
C PHE A 326 -8.13 0.27 4.86
N MET A 327 -8.53 0.90 3.74
CA MET A 327 -8.27 2.31 3.50
C MET A 327 -9.06 3.25 4.40
N ALA A 328 -10.27 2.87 4.78
CA ALA A 328 -11.05 3.61 5.78
C ALA A 328 -10.34 3.61 7.14
N GLY A 329 -9.83 2.46 7.57
CA GLY A 329 -9.02 2.33 8.79
C GLY A 329 -7.75 3.19 8.76
N LEU A 330 -7.03 3.13 7.64
CA LEU A 330 -5.84 3.97 7.44
C LEU A 330 -6.19 5.47 7.46
N GLN A 331 -7.28 5.89 6.81
CA GLN A 331 -7.70 7.28 6.83
C GLN A 331 -8.03 7.76 8.25
N GLN A 332 -8.71 6.94 9.07
CA GLN A 332 -8.99 7.29 10.46
C GLN A 332 -7.69 7.55 11.26
N CYS A 333 -6.66 6.72 11.06
CA CYS A 333 -5.35 6.94 11.67
C CYS A 333 -4.74 8.28 11.22
N VAL A 334 -4.87 8.63 9.93
CA VAL A 334 -4.40 9.92 9.39
C VAL A 334 -5.12 11.08 10.06
N ASP A 335 -6.45 11.02 10.14
CA ASP A 335 -7.27 12.10 10.70
C ASP A 335 -6.98 12.30 12.19
N GLN A 336 -6.77 11.21 12.93
CA GLN A 336 -6.38 11.25 14.34
C GLN A 336 -5.02 11.93 14.53
N LEU A 337 -4.00 11.56 13.75
CA LEU A 337 -2.65 12.13 13.88
C LEU A 337 -2.56 13.58 13.41
N LEU A 338 -3.41 14.00 12.47
CA LEU A 338 -3.42 15.35 11.91
C LEU A 338 -4.48 16.28 12.53
N GLY A 339 -5.17 15.84 13.59
CA GLY A 339 -6.03 16.71 14.42
C GLY A 339 -7.41 17.01 13.85
N GLY A 340 -7.96 16.14 13.00
CA GLY A 340 -9.40 16.04 12.71
C GLY A 340 -10.17 17.35 12.43
N SER A 341 -9.94 17.98 11.28
CA SER A 341 -11.00 18.76 10.59
C SER A 341 -10.75 18.80 9.09
N ARG A 342 -10.42 17.66 8.47
CA ARG A 342 -10.79 17.50 7.06
C ARG A 342 -12.19 16.95 7.13
N SER A 343 -13.18 17.75 6.70
CA SER A 343 -14.48 17.19 6.34
C SER A 343 -14.18 15.93 5.56
N ALA A 344 -14.74 14.80 5.98
CA ALA A 344 -14.91 13.68 5.08
C ALA A 344 -15.45 14.33 3.81
N VAL A 345 -14.64 14.40 2.75
CA VAL A 345 -15.23 14.66 1.44
C VAL A 345 -16.08 13.43 1.27
N GLY A 346 -17.38 13.60 1.53
CA GLY A 346 -18.34 12.51 1.49
C GLY A 346 -18.16 11.86 0.14
N PHE A 347 -18.08 10.54 0.11
CA PHE A 347 -17.98 9.79 -1.14
C PHE A 347 -19.11 10.17 -2.13
N SER A 348 -20.24 10.67 -1.63
CA SER A 348 -21.32 11.25 -2.43
C SER A 348 -20.91 12.50 -3.21
N ASP A 349 -20.02 13.34 -2.67
CA ASP A 349 -19.79 14.69 -3.17
C ASP A 349 -18.76 14.71 -4.30
N VAL A 350 -17.87 13.71 -4.35
CA VAL A 350 -16.95 13.53 -5.48
C VAL A 350 -17.63 12.75 -6.60
N ALA A 351 -18.37 11.68 -6.29
CA ALA A 351 -19.05 10.88 -7.30
C ALA A 351 -20.22 11.63 -7.98
N ALA A 352 -20.93 12.52 -7.26
CA ALA A 352 -22.00 13.33 -7.83
C ALA A 352 -21.51 14.39 -8.84
N GLY A 353 -20.20 14.68 -8.87
CA GLY A 353 -19.59 15.58 -9.86
C GLY A 353 -19.14 14.89 -11.16
N PHE A 354 -19.20 13.56 -11.25
CA PHE A 354 -18.67 12.78 -12.37
C PHE A 354 -19.72 11.97 -13.14
N CYS A 355 -21.00 12.04 -12.78
CA CYS A 355 -22.11 11.45 -13.54
C CYS A 355 -23.12 12.54 -13.95
N PRO A 356 -23.28 12.84 -15.25
CA PRO A 356 -24.47 13.55 -15.74
C PRO A 356 -25.74 12.69 -15.61
#